data_AF-A0A3B8ZK39-F1
#
_entry.id   AF-A0A3B8ZK39-F1
#
_cell.length_a   1.000
_cell.length_b   1.000
_cell.length_c   1.000
_cell.angle_alpha   90.00
_cell.angle_beta   90.00
_cell.angle_gamma   90.00
#
_symmetry.space_group_name_H-M   'P 1'
#
loop_
_entity.id
_entity.type
_entity.pdbx_description
1 polymer ?
#
loop_
_entity_poly.entity_id
_entity_poly.type
_entity_poly.pdbx_seq_one_letter_code
_entity_poly.pdbx_strand_id
1 'polypeptide(L)'
;MTHPVDRRRAVRSLAAGCAIAQSSWLASSIGAAMRRPELIAQENRKDGSRDWMLTQTRIDPATKYRCPWVEGYASEASIQAGQSLRLMISCQDAKSVLIEVFRLG
;
A
#
# COMPACT_ATOMS: atom_id res chain seq x y z
N MET A 1 -13.08 15.40 40.17
CA MET A 1 -12.00 15.18 39.18
C MET A 1 -12.45 14.05 38.27
N THR A 2 -12.96 14.37 37.08
CA THR A 2 -13.48 13.40 36.10
C THR A 2 -12.31 12.80 35.33
N HIS A 3 -12.08 11.49 35.45
CA HIS A 3 -11.07 10.79 34.64
C HIS A 3 -11.54 10.77 33.17
N PRO A 4 -10.69 11.17 32.20
CA PRO A 4 -11.05 11.09 30.80
C PRO A 4 -11.10 9.62 30.37
N VAL A 5 -12.12 9.26 29.59
CA VAL A 5 -12.32 7.90 29.06
C VAL A 5 -11.11 7.51 28.20
N ASP A 6 -10.50 6.36 28.49
CA ASP A 6 -9.37 5.81 27.75
C ASP A 6 -9.82 5.41 26.33
N ARG A 7 -9.36 6.15 25.32
CA ARG A 7 -9.65 5.93 23.90
C ARG A 7 -9.39 4.49 23.47
N ARG A 8 -8.38 3.84 24.05
CA ARG A 8 -7.98 2.47 23.74
C ARG A 8 -9.02 1.45 24.16
N ARG A 9 -9.80 1.78 25.20
CA ARG A 9 -10.89 0.94 25.72
C ARG A 9 -12.15 1.10 24.87
N ALA A 10 -12.46 2.32 24.42
CA ALA A 10 -13.60 2.59 23.53
C ALA A 10 -13.49 1.85 22.18
N VAL A 11 -12.28 1.78 21.60
CA VAL A 11 -12.05 1.05 20.33
C VAL A 11 -12.22 -0.47 20.51
N ARG A 12 -11.87 -1.03 21.67
CA ARG A 12 -12.06 -2.48 21.95
C ARG A 12 -13.53 -2.85 22.12
N SER A 13 -14.37 -1.95 22.64
CA SER A 13 -15.80 -2.19 22.85
C SER A 13 -16.62 -2.21 21.55
N LEU A 14 -16.15 -1.55 20.49
CA LEU A 14 -16.85 -1.50 19.21
C LEU A 14 -16.69 -2.77 18.37
N ALA A 15 -15.65 -3.58 18.63
CA ALA A 15 -15.40 -4.82 17.90
C ALA A 15 -16.31 -5.99 18.31
N ALA A 16 -17.08 -5.86 19.39
CA ALA A 16 -17.94 -6.93 19.92
C ALA A 16 -19.42 -6.83 19.48
N GLY A 17 -19.80 -5.81 18.69
CA GLY A 17 -21.21 -5.45 18.49
C GLY A 17 -21.84 -5.72 17.11
N CYS A 18 -21.09 -6.15 16.09
CA CYS A 18 -21.62 -6.34 14.72
C CYS A 18 -21.49 -7.78 14.23
N ALA A 19 -21.90 -8.75 15.05
CA ALA A 19 -21.88 -10.16 14.68
C ALA A 19 -23.28 -10.77 14.58
N ILE A 20 -24.27 -10.06 14.01
CA ILE A 20 -25.53 -10.69 13.61
C ILE A 20 -26.22 -9.89 12.50
N ALA A 21 -26.72 -10.62 11.50
CA ALA A 21 -27.49 -10.20 10.32
C ALA A 21 -26.68 -9.67 9.12
N GLN A 22 -26.24 -10.60 8.27
CA GLN A 22 -26.26 -10.50 6.80
C GLN A 22 -25.89 -11.86 6.19
N SER A 23 -26.68 -12.89 6.50
CA SER A 23 -26.67 -14.14 5.75
C SER A 23 -27.49 -13.95 4.46
N SER A 24 -26.93 -14.44 3.35
CA SER A 24 -27.67 -14.95 2.17
C SER A 24 -27.75 -14.13 0.87
N TRP A 25 -26.88 -13.15 0.56
CA TRP A 25 -26.88 -12.51 -0.79
C TRP A 25 -25.50 -12.15 -1.40
N LEU A 26 -24.40 -12.81 -1.01
CA LEU A 26 -23.07 -12.64 -1.65
C LEU A 26 -22.39 -13.98 -1.95
N ALA A 27 -23.16 -14.98 -2.36
CA ALA A 27 -22.61 -16.20 -2.99
C ALA A 27 -22.23 -15.95 -4.47
N SER A 28 -21.75 -14.76 -4.80
CA SER A 28 -21.26 -14.42 -6.15
C SER A 28 -19.75 -14.67 -6.22
N SER A 29 -19.42 -15.88 -6.66
CA SER A 29 -18.34 -16.14 -7.63
C SER A 29 -17.08 -15.27 -7.55
N ILE A 30 -16.40 -15.26 -6.41
CA ILE A 30 -14.95 -15.16 -6.43
C ILE A 30 -14.50 -16.60 -6.34
N GLY A 31 -14.04 -17.16 -7.46
CA GLY A 31 -13.30 -18.41 -7.43
C GLY A 31 -12.24 -18.23 -6.36
N ALA A 32 -12.40 -18.92 -5.23
CA ALA A 32 -11.41 -18.96 -4.19
C ALA A 32 -10.22 -19.65 -4.83
N ALA A 33 -9.35 -18.84 -5.46
CA ALA A 33 -8.07 -19.28 -5.95
C ALA A 33 -7.46 -20.02 -4.78
N MET A 34 -7.32 -21.34 -4.95
CA MET A 34 -6.91 -22.26 -3.91
C MET A 34 -5.71 -21.60 -3.23
N ARG A 35 -5.86 -21.19 -1.96
CA ARG A 35 -4.80 -20.47 -1.26
C ARG A 35 -3.59 -21.41 -1.30
N ARG A 36 -2.55 -21.00 -2.02
CA ARG A 36 -1.29 -21.73 -2.16
C ARG A 36 -0.27 -21.10 -1.21
N PRO A 37 -0.33 -21.42 0.09
CA PRO A 37 0.54 -20.80 1.09
C PRO A 37 2.02 -21.06 0.83
N GLU A 38 2.36 -22.09 0.05
CA GLU A 38 3.73 -22.38 -0.34
C GLU A 38 4.31 -21.35 -1.30
N LEU A 39 3.49 -20.64 -2.08
CA LEU A 39 3.97 -19.65 -3.05
C LEU A 39 4.72 -18.50 -2.38
N ILE A 40 4.15 -17.94 -1.31
CA ILE A 40 4.81 -16.86 -0.54
C ILE A 40 6.07 -17.39 0.13
N ALA A 41 6.01 -18.58 0.74
CA ALA A 41 7.17 -19.19 1.37
C ALA A 41 8.28 -19.50 0.34
N GLN A 42 7.93 -19.89 -0.89
CA GLN A 42 8.86 -20.16 -1.97
C GLN A 42 9.46 -18.88 -2.55
N GLU A 43 8.66 -17.83 -2.70
CA GLU A 43 9.15 -16.53 -3.12
C GLU A 43 10.10 -15.93 -2.08
N ASN A 44 9.75 -16.00 -0.79
CA ASN A 44 10.61 -15.54 0.31
C ASN A 44 11.94 -16.29 0.44
N ARG A 45 12.10 -17.46 -0.20
CA ARG A 45 13.37 -18.19 -0.26
C ARG A 45 14.32 -17.66 -1.35
N LYS A 46 13.83 -16.84 -2.28
CA LYS A 46 14.69 -16.20 -3.28
C LYS A 46 15.52 -15.11 -2.63
N ASP A 47 16.67 -14.83 -3.21
CA ASP A 47 17.48 -13.68 -2.79
C ASP A 47 16.68 -12.39 -2.95
N GLY A 48 16.74 -11.53 -1.94
CA GLY A 48 16.13 -10.21 -2.00
C GLY A 48 16.84 -9.29 -3.00
N SER A 49 16.14 -8.25 -3.46
CA SER A 49 16.71 -7.21 -4.32
C SER A 49 16.87 -5.87 -3.56
N ARG A 50 17.87 -5.08 -3.97
CA ARG A 50 18.08 -3.69 -3.54
C ARG A 50 17.65 -2.67 -4.60
N ASP A 51 17.09 -3.11 -5.72
CA ASP A 51 16.76 -2.25 -6.85
C ASP A 51 15.67 -1.21 -6.51
N TRP A 52 14.89 -1.47 -5.45
CA TRP A 52 13.94 -0.51 -4.90
C TRP A 52 14.60 0.74 -4.27
N MET A 53 15.89 0.69 -3.96
CA MET A 53 16.62 1.80 -3.36
C MET A 53 16.94 2.86 -4.41
N LEU A 54 16.60 4.13 -4.12
CA LEU A 54 16.97 5.25 -4.97
C LEU A 54 18.50 5.41 -5.00
N THR A 55 19.09 5.31 -6.19
CA THR A 55 20.55 5.42 -6.40
C THR A 55 21.00 6.82 -6.81
N GLN A 56 20.07 7.66 -7.26
CA GLN A 56 20.33 9.03 -7.73
C GLN A 56 19.28 9.98 -7.15
N THR A 57 19.54 10.51 -5.96
CA THR A 57 18.72 11.56 -5.36
C THR A 57 19.35 12.92 -5.63
N ARG A 58 18.54 13.86 -6.12
CA ARG A 58 18.96 15.24 -6.37
C ARG A 58 17.87 16.19 -5.89
N ILE A 59 18.27 17.39 -5.50
CA ILE A 59 17.38 18.48 -5.14
C ILE A 59 17.84 19.69 -5.93
N ASP A 60 16.91 20.38 -6.57
CA ASP A 60 17.16 21.67 -7.22
C ASP A 60 17.53 22.70 -6.14
N PRO A 61 18.76 23.25 -6.17
CA PRO A 61 19.21 24.23 -5.19
C PRO A 61 18.32 25.47 -5.09
N ALA A 62 17.64 25.85 -6.18
CA ALA A 62 16.74 27.01 -6.20
C ALA A 62 15.48 26.77 -5.37
N THR A 63 14.98 25.53 -5.33
CA THR A 63 13.76 25.18 -4.60
C THR A 63 14.04 24.64 -3.20
N LYS A 64 15.19 24.01 -2.96
CA LYS A 64 15.57 23.33 -1.70
C LYS A 64 14.75 22.07 -1.35
N TYR A 65 13.68 21.76 -2.09
CA TYR A 65 12.82 20.60 -1.80
C TYR A 65 12.32 19.84 -3.04
N ARG A 66 12.49 20.38 -4.25
CA ARG A 66 12.02 19.72 -5.49
C ARG A 66 13.16 19.06 -6.24
N CYS A 67 12.83 18.06 -7.04
CA CYS A 67 13.67 17.41 -8.03
C CYS A 67 12.95 17.46 -9.40
N PRO A 68 12.90 18.63 -10.09
CA PRO A 68 12.08 18.80 -11.29
C PRO A 68 12.41 17.83 -12.43
N TRP A 69 13.60 17.21 -12.41
CA TRP A 69 14.01 16.20 -13.38
C TRP A 69 13.13 14.94 -13.34
N VAL A 70 12.73 14.49 -12.15
CA VAL A 70 11.75 13.42 -11.95
C VAL A 70 11.23 13.44 -10.51
N GLU A 71 9.91 13.48 -10.35
CA GLU A 71 9.23 13.30 -9.07
C GLU A 71 8.04 12.36 -9.27
N GLY A 72 7.83 11.46 -8.32
CA GLY A 72 6.72 10.52 -8.36
C GLY A 72 6.00 10.46 -7.02
N TYR A 73 4.68 10.27 -7.06
CA TYR A 73 3.89 9.94 -5.88
C TYR A 73 2.76 8.99 -6.24
N ALA A 74 2.22 8.30 -5.24
CA ALA A 74 1.02 7.49 -5.38
C ALA A 74 -0.19 8.24 -4.82
N SER A 75 -1.38 8.07 -5.38
CA SER A 75 -2.60 8.74 -4.88
C SER A 75 -2.87 8.43 -3.41
N GLU A 76 -2.56 7.22 -2.98
CA GLU A 76 -2.90 6.69 -1.66
C GLU A 76 -1.67 5.98 -1.08
N ALA A 77 -1.52 6.02 0.24
CA ALA A 77 -0.47 5.27 0.93
C ALA A 77 -0.78 3.77 1.05
N SER A 78 -2.05 3.38 0.92
CA SER A 78 -2.50 2.00 1.02
C SER A 78 -3.85 1.83 0.33
N ILE A 79 -4.08 0.67 -0.26
CA ILE A 79 -5.34 0.30 -0.90
C ILE A 79 -5.70 -1.15 -0.55
N GLN A 80 -7.00 -1.46 -0.62
CA GLN A 80 -7.50 -2.83 -0.51
C GLN A 80 -7.46 -3.53 -1.87
N ALA A 81 -7.49 -4.87 -1.86
CA ALA A 81 -7.62 -5.65 -3.09
C ALA A 81 -8.90 -5.25 -3.86
N GLY A 82 -8.76 -5.08 -5.18
CA GLY A 82 -9.86 -4.60 -6.03
C GLY A 82 -10.00 -3.07 -6.10
N GLN A 83 -9.29 -2.32 -5.26
CA GLN A 83 -9.21 -0.85 -5.39
C GLN A 83 -8.11 -0.44 -6.39
N SER A 84 -8.20 0.80 -6.87
CA SER A 84 -7.24 1.38 -7.82
C SER A 84 -6.23 2.27 -7.12
N LEU A 85 -4.94 2.02 -7.34
CA LEU A 85 -3.85 2.94 -6.99
C LEU A 85 -3.42 3.67 -8.26
N ARG A 86 -3.36 5.00 -8.20
CA ARG A 86 -2.83 5.81 -9.31
C ARG A 86 -1.40 6.22 -8.96
N LEU A 87 -0.51 6.11 -9.93
CA LEU A 87 0.88 6.54 -9.84
C LEU A 87 1.06 7.77 -10.72
N MET A 88 1.57 8.85 -10.15
CA MET A 88 1.73 10.14 -10.82
C MET A 88 3.20 10.43 -10.92
N ILE A 89 3.61 10.90 -12.09
CA ILE A 89 5.00 11.22 -12.37
C ILE A 89 5.04 12.61 -13.01
N SER A 90 5.87 13.47 -12.45
CA SER A 90 6.17 14.79 -12.98
C SER A 90 7.62 14.81 -13.43
N CYS A 91 7.84 15.18 -14.69
CA CYS A 91 9.16 15.32 -15.30
C CYS A 91 9.20 16.64 -16.07
N GLN A 92 10.30 17.37 -15.96
CA GLN A 92 10.52 18.59 -16.74
C GLN A 92 10.51 18.33 -18.26
N ASP A 93 11.11 17.23 -18.70
CA ASP A 93 11.03 16.76 -20.09
C ASP A 93 10.25 15.46 -20.17
N ALA A 94 9.60 15.21 -21.32
CA ALA A 94 9.00 13.92 -21.61
C ALA A 94 10.08 12.82 -21.64
N LYS A 95 9.88 11.76 -20.85
CA LYS A 95 10.79 10.61 -20.75
C LYS A 95 9.98 9.33 -20.56
N SER A 96 10.50 8.22 -21.05
CA SER A 96 9.97 6.90 -20.71
C SER A 96 10.27 6.59 -19.25
N VAL A 97 9.32 5.98 -18.55
CA VAL A 97 9.47 5.61 -17.14
C VAL A 97 9.14 4.13 -16.98
N LEU A 98 9.99 3.43 -16.22
CA LEU A 98 9.76 2.07 -15.76
C LEU A 98 9.18 2.12 -14.34
N ILE A 99 8.11 1.37 -14.10
CA ILE A 99 7.52 1.21 -12.77
C ILE A 99 7.72 -0.25 -12.36
N GLU A 100 8.44 -0.45 -11.26
CA GLU A 100 8.67 -1.76 -10.66
C GLU A 100 7.94 -1.83 -9.31
N VAL A 101 7.28 -2.96 -9.05
CA VAL A 101 6.53 -3.19 -7.81
C VAL A 101 7.24 -4.29 -7.03
N PHE A 102 7.66 -3.96 -5.81
CA PHE A 102 8.35 -4.87 -4.93
C PHE A 102 7.43 -5.28 -3.77
N ARG A 103 7.44 -6.57 -3.42
CA ARG A 103 6.84 -7.05 -2.18
C ARG A 103 7.91 -7.08 -1.09
N LEU A 104 7.54 -6.65 0.11
CA LEU A 104 8.39 -6.86 1.28
C LEU A 104 8.33 -8.33 1.69
N GLY A 105 9.50 -8.94 1.88
CA GLY A 105 9.68 -10.34 2.28
C GLY A 105 9.14 -10.64 3.67
#